data_AF-A0A2X2WD09-F1
#
_entry.id   AF-A0A2X2WD09-F1
#
_cell.length_a   1.000
_cell.length_b   1.000
_cell.length_c   1.000
_cell.angle_alpha   90.00
_cell.angle_beta   90.00
_cell.angle_gamma   90.00
#
_symmetry.space_group_name_H-M   'P 1'
#
loop_
_entity.id
_entity.type
_entity.pdbx_description
1 polymer ?
#
loop_
_entity_poly.entity_id
_entity_poly.type
_entity_poly.pdbx_seq_one_letter_code
_entity_poly.pdbx_strand_id
1 'polypeptide(L)'
;MRVNNWREELQAIAPVFGQKPYFLSDEFSLVDCYLAPLLWRLPQLGIEFSGAGAKELKGYMTRVFERDSFLASLTEAEREMRLGRG
;
A
#
# COMPACT_ATOMS: atom_id res chain seq x y z
N MET A 1 -8.37 -16.27 7.48
CA MET A 1 -7.88 -14.98 8.02
C MET A 1 -9.03 -13.99 7.94
N ARG A 2 -9.50 -13.41 9.07
CA ARG A 2 -10.59 -12.41 9.02
C ARG A 2 -10.02 -11.07 8.56
N VAL A 3 -10.73 -10.38 7.66
CA VAL A 3 -10.31 -9.09 7.06
C VAL A 3 -9.94 -8.03 8.11
N ASN A 4 -10.55 -8.06 9.29
CA ASN A 4 -10.24 -7.13 10.38
C ASN A 4 -8.79 -7.24 10.90
N ASN A 5 -8.17 -8.43 10.88
CA ASN A 5 -6.80 -8.61 11.38
C ASN A 5 -5.76 -7.94 10.47
N TRP A 6 -6.04 -7.89 9.16
CA TRP A 6 -5.09 -7.38 8.17
C TRP A 6 -4.84 -5.88 8.31
N ARG A 7 -5.89 -5.12 8.67
CA ARG A 7 -5.75 -3.69 8.96
C ARG A 7 -4.81 -3.44 10.14
N GLU A 8 -5.02 -4.17 11.22
CA GLU A 8 -4.24 -4.03 12.46
C GLU A 8 -2.78 -4.45 12.24
N GLU A 9 -2.54 -5.55 11.52
CA GLU A 9 -1.20 -6.00 11.13
C GLU A 9 -0.46 -4.96 10.28
N LEU A 10 -1.12 -4.36 9.29
CA LEU A 10 -0.53 -3.31 8.46
C LEU A 10 -0.27 -2.01 9.24
N GLN A 11 -1.11 -1.69 10.21
CA GLN A 11 -0.88 -0.55 11.10
C GLN A 11 0.28 -0.79 12.07
N ALA A 12 0.45 -2.03 12.56
CA ALA A 12 1.54 -2.38 13.44
C ALA A 12 2.92 -2.20 12.79
N ILE A 13 3.02 -2.42 11.47
CA ILE A 13 4.26 -2.22 10.70
C ILE A 13 4.44 -0.78 10.19
N ALA A 14 3.43 0.08 10.31
CA ALA A 14 3.46 1.45 9.78
C ALA A 14 4.66 2.31 10.25
N PRO A 15 5.15 2.22 11.51
CA PRO A 15 6.31 2.98 11.96
C PRO A 15 7.60 2.70 11.18
N VAL A 16 7.70 1.55 10.50
CA VAL A 16 8.84 1.24 9.61
C VAL A 16 8.96 2.28 8.51
N PHE A 17 7.84 2.71 7.94
CA PHE A 17 7.80 3.67 6.83
C PHE A 17 8.10 5.11 7.25
N GLY A 18 8.14 5.39 8.57
CA GLY A 18 8.65 6.65 9.10
C GLY A 18 10.19 6.68 9.17
N GLN A 19 10.84 5.52 9.20
CA GLN A 19 12.30 5.38 9.28
C GLN A 19 12.94 5.08 7.94
N LYS A 20 12.25 4.33 7.08
CA LYS A 20 12.73 3.88 5.77
C LYS A 20 11.70 4.18 4.68
N PRO A 21 12.10 4.67 3.50
CA PRO A 21 11.19 5.01 2.42
C PRO A 21 10.53 3.78 1.76
N TYR A 22 11.17 2.61 1.85
CA TYR A 22 10.70 1.32 1.36
C TYR A 22 10.70 0.29 2.49
N PHE A 23 10.12 -0.88 2.28
CA PHE A 23 9.96 -1.86 3.34
C PHE A 23 11.32 -2.32 3.91
N LEU A 24 11.64 -1.84 5.12
CA LEU A 24 12.90 -2.07 5.82
C LEU A 24 14.17 -1.68 5.03
N SER A 25 14.05 -0.81 4.02
CA SER A 25 15.11 -0.48 3.07
C SER A 25 15.07 0.99 2.62
N ASP A 26 16.23 1.56 2.31
CA ASP A 26 16.35 2.87 1.65
C ASP A 26 16.16 2.77 0.13
N GLU A 27 16.26 1.56 -0.42
CA GLU A 27 16.13 1.27 -1.85
C GLU A 27 14.91 0.38 -2.12
N PHE A 28 14.28 0.61 -3.28
CA PHE A 28 13.14 -0.19 -3.74
C PHE A 28 13.59 -1.61 -4.08
N SER A 29 12.81 -2.61 -3.63
CA SER A 29 13.16 -4.02 -3.73
C SER A 29 11.99 -4.87 -4.20
N LEU A 30 12.25 -6.17 -4.40
CA LEU A 30 11.19 -7.14 -4.72
C LEU A 30 10.13 -7.22 -3.62
N VAL A 31 10.48 -7.00 -2.35
CA VAL A 31 9.51 -7.04 -1.25
C VAL A 31 8.44 -5.97 -1.43
N ASP A 32 8.82 -4.79 -1.92
CA ASP A 32 7.89 -3.71 -2.24
C ASP A 32 6.98 -4.09 -3.42
N CYS A 33 7.52 -4.79 -4.43
CA CYS A 33 6.73 -5.36 -5.53
C CYS A 33 5.68 -6.37 -5.06
N TYR A 34 5.95 -7.13 -4.00
CA TYR A 34 4.97 -8.04 -3.41
C TYR A 34 3.89 -7.29 -2.61
N LEU A 35 4.27 -6.25 -1.88
CA LEU A 35 3.35 -5.48 -1.04
C LEU A 35 2.42 -4.57 -1.87
N ALA A 36 2.93 -3.94 -2.92
CA ALA A 36 2.19 -2.93 -3.66
C ALA A 36 0.84 -3.42 -4.22
N PRO A 37 0.75 -4.59 -4.90
CA PRO A 37 -0.52 -5.07 -5.43
C PRO A 37 -1.55 -5.41 -4.35
N LEU A 38 -1.10 -5.86 -3.16
CA LEU A 38 -1.97 -6.12 -2.01
C LEU A 38 -2.54 -4.82 -1.45
N LEU A 39 -1.68 -3.81 -1.28
CA LEU A 39 -2.08 -2.48 -0.81
C LEU A 39 -2.96 -1.75 -1.82
N TRP A 40 -2.77 -1.98 -3.12
CA TRP A 40 -3.61 -1.41 -4.17
C TRP A 40 -5.07 -1.82 -4.02
N ARG A 41 -5.32 -3.08 -3.64
CA ARG A 41 -6.64 -3.71 -3.53
C ARG A 41 -7.42 -3.39 -2.26
N LEU A 42 -6.82 -2.70 -1.28
CA LEU A 42 -7.47 -2.39 0.01
C LEU A 42 -8.88 -1.77 -0.09
N PRO A 43 -9.16 -0.83 -1.02
CA PRO A 43 -10.51 -0.27 -1.15
C PRO A 43 -11.58 -1.32 -1.48
N GLN A 44 -11.24 -2.32 -2.30
CA GLN A 44 -12.13 -3.43 -2.65
C GLN A 44 -12.39 -4.36 -1.46
N LEU A 45 -11.50 -4.36 -0.48
CA LEU A 45 -11.63 -5.12 0.76
C LEU A 45 -12.35 -4.33 1.87
N GLY A 46 -12.78 -3.09 1.61
CA GLY A 46 -13.36 -2.21 2.64
C GLY A 46 -12.36 -1.82 3.74
N ILE A 47 -11.05 -1.85 3.42
CA ILE A 47 -10.00 -1.50 4.37
C ILE A 47 -9.54 -0.07 4.12
N GLU A 48 -9.59 0.75 5.17
CA GLU A 48 -9.12 2.12 5.17
C GLU A 48 -8.20 2.35 6.37
N PHE A 49 -7.05 3.00 6.20
CA PHE A 49 -6.19 3.32 7.35
C PHE A 49 -6.58 4.64 8.00
N SER A 50 -6.80 4.58 9.31
CA SER A 50 -7.03 5.73 10.20
C SER A 50 -6.20 5.60 11.47
N GLY A 51 -5.95 6.71 12.18
CA GLY A 51 -5.17 6.70 13.42
C GLY A 51 -3.64 6.71 13.22
N ALA A 52 -2.91 6.26 14.25
CA ALA A 52 -1.45 6.30 14.27
C ALA A 52 -0.82 5.44 13.17
N GLY A 53 0.23 5.93 12.52
CA GLY A 53 0.91 5.22 11.43
C GLY A 53 0.21 5.33 10.06
N ALA A 54 -1.05 5.78 10.02
CA ALA A 54 -1.79 5.84 8.76
C ALA A 54 -1.16 6.81 7.75
N LYS A 55 -0.51 7.88 8.21
CA LYS A 55 0.15 8.87 7.35
C LYS A 55 1.40 8.27 6.69
N GLU A 56 2.22 7.59 7.48
CA GLU A 56 3.47 6.95 7.07
C GLU A 56 3.19 5.84 6.05
N LEU A 57 2.21 4.99 6.36
CA LEU A 57 1.79 3.92 5.45
C LEU A 57 1.19 4.46 4.15
N LYS A 58 0.35 5.50 4.22
CA LYS A 58 -0.18 6.17 3.01
C LYS A 58 0.95 6.81 2.19
N GLY A 59 1.94 7.43 2.83
CA GLY A 59 3.10 7.98 2.16
C GLY A 59 3.93 6.94 1.41
N TYR A 60 4.15 5.77 2.02
CA TYR A 60 4.75 4.61 1.35
C TYR A 60 3.92 4.15 0.15
N MET A 61 2.60 3.97 0.33
CA MET A 61 1.69 3.57 -0.74
C MET A 61 1.75 4.53 -1.93
N THR A 62 1.64 5.84 -1.70
CA THR A 62 1.75 6.86 -2.75
C THR A 62 3.07 6.74 -3.50
N ARG A 63 4.20 6.68 -2.78
CA ARG A 63 5.53 6.57 -3.38
C ARG A 63 5.69 5.35 -4.28
N VAL A 64 5.16 4.20 -3.87
CA VAL A 64 5.26 2.96 -4.66
C VAL A 64 4.30 2.97 -5.85
N PHE A 65 3.08 3.50 -5.68
CA PHE A 65 2.07 3.54 -6.73
C PHE A 65 2.38 4.52 -7.85
N GLU A 66 3.11 5.60 -7.56
CA GLU A 66 3.51 6.60 -8.56
C GLU A 66 4.70 6.15 -9.43
N ARG A 67 5.30 4.99 -9.15
CA ARG A 67 6.41 4.47 -9.98
C ARG A 67 5.91 4.04 -11.35
N ASP A 68 6.58 4.48 -12.41
CA ASP A 68 6.28 4.09 -13.79
C ASP A 68 6.17 2.58 -13.98
N SER A 69 7.05 1.81 -13.33
CA SER A 69 7.04 0.34 -13.38
C SER A 69 5.77 -0.26 -12.77
N PHE A 70 5.26 0.34 -11.68
CA PHE A 70 4.02 -0.11 -11.05
C PHE A 70 2.83 0.27 -11.91
N LEU A 71 2.75 1.53 -12.35
CA LEU A 71 1.70 2.01 -13.24
C LEU A 71 1.65 1.23 -14.56
N ALA A 72 2.78 0.85 -15.13
CA ALA A 72 2.86 0.02 -16.34
C ALA A 72 2.41 -1.43 -16.10
N SER A 73 2.59 -1.97 -14.89
CA SER A 73 2.18 -3.34 -14.54
C SER A 73 0.68 -3.51 -14.31
N LEU A 74 -0.05 -2.42 -14.03
CA LEU A 74 -1.48 -2.48 -13.75
C LEU A 74 -2.28 -2.83 -15.01
N THR A 75 -3.12 -3.86 -14.89
CA THR A 75 -4.19 -4.13 -15.84
C THR A 75 -5.29 -3.07 -15.74
N GLU A 76 -6.13 -2.97 -16.77
CA GLU A 76 -7.26 -2.01 -16.77
C GLU A 76 -8.19 -2.23 -15.58
N ALA A 77 -8.59 -3.49 -15.33
CA ALA A 77 -9.43 -3.86 -14.20
C ALA A 77 -8.81 -3.46 -12.84
N GLU A 78 -7.48 -3.49 -12.71
CA GLU A 78 -6.81 -3.02 -11.49
C GLU A 78 -6.82 -1.49 -11.40
N ARG A 79 -6.65 -0.74 -12.49
CA ARG A 79 -6.76 0.73 -12.47
C ARG A 79 -8.14 1.18 -12.01
N GLU A 80 -9.18 0.54 -12.52
CA GLU A 80 -10.58 0.82 -12.16
C GLU A 80 -10.87 0.65 -10.67
N MET A 81 -10.12 -0.21 -9.95
CA MET A 81 -10.28 -0.40 -8.50
C MET A 81 -10.12 0.90 -7.70
N ARG A 82 -9.43 1.91 -8.25
CA ARG A 82 -9.17 3.20 -7.60
C ARG A 82 -9.67 4.42 -8.36
N LEU A 83 -10.07 4.28 -9.63
CA LEU A 83 -10.70 5.35 -10.41
C LEU A 83 -12.18 5.58 -10.02
N GLY A 84 -12.80 4.63 -9.31
CA GLY A 84 -14.24 4.60 -9.05
C GLY A 84 -14.80 5.33 -7.82
N ARG A 85 -14.10 6.28 -7.19
CA ARG A 85 -14.67 7.11 -6.10
C ARG A 85 -14.14 8.55 -6.13
N GLY A 86 -14.80 9.38 -6.94
CA GLY A 86 -14.95 10.83 -6.70
C GLY A 86 -16.26 11.09 -5.96
#